data_AF-F2SZR3-F1
#
_entry.id   AF-F2SZR3-F1
#
_cell.length_a   1.000
_cell.length_b   1.000
_cell.length_c   1.000
_cell.angle_alpha   90.00
_cell.angle_beta   90.00
_cell.angle_gamma   90.00
#
_symmetry.space_group_name_H-M   'P 1'
#
loop_
_entity.id
_entity.type
_entity.pdbx_description
1 polymer ?
#
loop_
_entity_poly.entity_id
_entity_poly.type
_entity_poly.pdbx_seq_one_letter_code
_entity_poly.pdbx_strand_id
1 'polypeptide(L)'
;MRAGENSVFYSNVRQPNSYSKMTESKAQGGRKPQLLVVSNRLPLSLKRTDDGKYESSKSSGGLVTSLSGISESIGFQWFGWTGLEISEDEQQEVQKLLAKQDAVPIFLNKELANNHYNGFSSEYPVADVRCVAVAPEIPAIIAGTDEYSNLDSILWPVLHYQPGTQHFDEKWWDAYQEVNQIFAKVVAEATSDGDLVWVHDYHLMLLPGILRREFVKQGKHSVKIGFSLHTPFPAAEVYRALPTNHELLEGVLDSDLIGFHTDDYAGHFADACSQILYVPSIYR
;
A
#
# COMPACT_ATOMS: atom_id res chain seq x y z
N MET A 1 -27.14 6.09 44.38
CA MET A 1 -25.67 6.08 44.48
C MET A 1 -25.11 5.67 43.12
N ARG A 2 -24.38 6.62 42.50
CA ARG A 2 -23.42 6.54 41.38
C ARG A 2 -23.77 5.75 40.11
N ALA A 3 -24.17 6.54 39.11
CA ALA A 3 -23.77 6.39 37.72
C ALA A 3 -22.25 6.68 37.54
N GLY A 4 -21.68 6.17 36.44
CA GLY A 4 -20.31 6.42 35.94
C GLY A 4 -20.00 5.39 34.84
N GLU A 5 -20.29 5.69 33.57
CA GLU A 5 -19.40 6.36 32.61
C GLU A 5 -18.42 5.38 31.94
N ASN A 6 -18.74 4.98 30.71
CA ASN A 6 -17.83 4.89 29.56
C ASN A 6 -18.60 4.40 28.32
N SER A 7 -19.36 5.32 27.73
CA SER A 7 -19.75 5.22 26.32
C SER A 7 -19.26 6.50 25.66
N VAL A 8 -18.08 6.45 25.05
CA VAL A 8 -17.60 7.54 24.20
C VAL A 8 -18.27 7.33 22.85
N PHE A 9 -19.37 8.04 22.65
CA PHE A 9 -20.10 8.13 21.41
C PHE A 9 -19.19 8.72 20.31
N TYR A 10 -18.86 7.93 19.28
CA TYR A 10 -18.40 8.46 18.00
C TYR A 10 -19.62 9.01 17.24
N SER A 11 -20.10 10.20 17.63
CA SER A 11 -21.08 10.95 16.86
C SER A 11 -20.41 12.17 16.22
N ASN A 12 -19.84 11.99 15.03
CA ASN A 12 -19.51 13.09 14.13
C ASN A 12 -19.52 12.59 12.68
N VAL A 13 -20.69 12.13 12.23
CA VAL A 13 -20.97 11.97 10.79
C VAL A 13 -21.51 13.30 10.28
N ARG A 14 -20.67 14.06 9.57
CA ARG A 14 -21.13 15.22 8.79
C ARG A 14 -22.03 14.72 7.67
N GLN A 15 -23.25 15.27 7.60
CA GLN A 15 -24.19 14.98 6.51
C GLN A 15 -23.61 15.39 5.15
N PRO A 16 -23.95 14.67 4.06
CA PRO A 16 -23.52 15.03 2.72
C PRO A 16 -24.40 16.17 2.20
N ASN A 17 -23.93 17.41 2.30
CA ASN A 17 -24.52 18.50 1.54
C ASN A 17 -23.49 19.58 1.17
N SER A 18 -23.43 19.87 -0.14
CA SER A 18 -22.72 20.94 -0.85
C SER A 18 -21.21 20.76 -1.16
N TYR A 19 -20.90 19.86 -2.10
CA TYR A 19 -19.60 19.80 -2.78
C TYR A 19 -19.33 20.95 -3.78
N SER A 20 -20.12 22.02 -3.81
CA SER A 20 -20.01 23.09 -4.81
C SER A 20 -19.49 24.44 -4.30
N LYS A 21 -18.98 24.53 -3.06
CA LYS A 21 -18.27 25.75 -2.59
C LYS A 21 -17.08 25.42 -1.68
N MET A 22 -16.05 24.78 -2.25
CA MET A 22 -14.69 24.80 -1.69
C MET A 22 -13.70 25.29 -2.75
N THR A 23 -14.02 26.42 -3.36
CA THR A 23 -13.02 27.27 -3.99
C THR A 23 -13.03 28.59 -3.23
N GLU A 24 -11.84 29.00 -2.78
CA GLU A 24 -11.55 30.26 -2.09
C GLU A 24 -11.68 30.27 -0.56
N SER A 25 -10.96 29.36 0.12
CA SER A 25 -10.30 29.77 1.36
C SER A 25 -8.96 30.40 0.97
N LYS A 26 -8.85 31.73 1.13
CA LYS A 26 -7.60 32.47 1.01
C LYS A 26 -6.67 32.06 2.15
N ALA A 27 -5.91 30.98 1.96
CA ALA A 27 -4.74 30.70 2.78
C ALA A 27 -3.69 31.78 2.46
N GLN A 28 -3.50 32.68 3.42
CA GLN A 28 -2.45 33.71 3.39
C GLN A 28 -1.08 33.01 3.33
N GLY A 29 -0.33 33.19 2.24
CA GLY A 29 1.12 32.95 2.16
C GLY A 29 1.63 31.52 2.35
N GLY A 30 0.76 30.50 2.33
CA GLY A 30 1.15 29.10 2.52
C GLY A 30 1.68 28.42 1.25
N ARG A 31 2.65 27.51 1.42
CA ARG A 31 3.08 26.54 0.37
C ARG A 31 1.85 25.84 -0.21
N LYS A 32 1.78 25.71 -1.54
CA LYS A 32 0.72 24.94 -2.21
C LYS A 32 0.83 23.46 -1.81
N PRO A 33 -0.27 22.80 -1.40
CA PRO A 33 -0.28 21.37 -1.09
C PRO A 33 0.37 20.55 -2.20
N GLN A 34 1.26 19.64 -1.82
CA GLN A 34 1.89 18.69 -2.73
C GLN A 34 1.22 17.32 -2.63
N LEU A 35 1.27 16.57 -3.72
CA LEU A 35 0.91 15.17 -3.76
C LEU A 35 2.16 14.30 -3.61
N LEU A 36 2.14 13.37 -2.68
CA LEU A 36 3.17 12.37 -2.46
C LEU A 36 2.57 11.00 -2.78
N VAL A 37 3.06 10.35 -3.83
CA VAL A 37 2.67 8.99 -4.23
C VAL A 37 3.63 8.02 -3.57
N VAL A 38 3.10 7.00 -2.90
CA VAL A 38 3.90 6.00 -2.20
C VAL A 38 3.50 4.61 -2.66
N SER A 39 4.46 3.87 -3.23
CA SER A 39 4.26 2.47 -3.65
C SER A 39 5.48 1.63 -3.35
N ASN A 40 5.32 0.31 -3.31
CA ASN A 40 6.43 -0.60 -3.01
C ASN A 40 7.66 -0.37 -3.91
N ARG A 41 7.46 -0.17 -5.22
CA ARG A 41 8.54 0.10 -6.18
C ARG A 41 8.49 1.54 -6.69
N LEU A 42 9.66 2.09 -7.02
CA LEU A 42 9.78 3.32 -7.79
C LEU A 42 9.31 3.16 -9.24
N PRO A 43 8.93 4.25 -9.92
CA PRO A 43 8.62 4.26 -11.35
C PRO A 43 9.88 4.15 -12.23
N LEU A 44 11.05 3.95 -11.60
CA LEU A 44 12.36 3.91 -12.23
C LEU A 44 13.07 2.61 -11.87
N SER A 45 13.77 2.06 -12.85
CA SER A 45 14.66 0.91 -12.70
C SER A 45 16.08 1.43 -12.59
N LEU A 46 16.72 1.14 -11.46
CA LEU A 46 18.11 1.48 -11.19
C LEU A 46 19.02 0.33 -11.61
N LYS A 47 20.13 0.63 -12.29
CA LYS A 47 21.17 -0.34 -12.63
C LYS A 47 22.53 0.20 -12.24
N ARG A 48 23.37 -0.69 -11.69
CA ARG A 48 24.78 -0.40 -11.43
C ARG A 48 25.59 -0.72 -12.68
N THR A 49 26.38 0.24 -13.15
CA THR A 49 27.27 0.08 -14.32
C THR A 49 28.57 -0.59 -13.89
N ASP A 50 29.33 -1.12 -14.86
CA ASP A 50 30.64 -1.75 -14.61
C ASP A 50 31.64 -0.77 -13.96
N ASP A 51 31.52 0.52 -14.25
CA ASP A 51 32.32 1.60 -13.64
C ASP A 51 31.91 1.93 -12.18
N GLY A 52 30.97 1.20 -11.60
CA GLY A 52 30.50 1.38 -10.23
C GLY A 52 29.46 2.49 -10.04
N LYS A 53 29.06 3.21 -11.10
CA LYS A 53 28.03 4.27 -11.06
C LYS A 53 26.61 3.72 -11.19
N TYR A 54 25.63 4.58 -10.95
CA TYR A 54 24.21 4.26 -11.10
C TYR A 54 23.58 4.98 -12.28
N GLU A 55 22.78 4.23 -13.04
CA GLU A 55 21.92 4.75 -14.11
C GLU A 55 20.46 4.41 -13.81
N SER A 56 19.56 5.36 -14.10
CA SER A 56 18.12 5.19 -13.92
C SER A 56 17.42 5.19 -15.28
N SER A 57 16.49 4.25 -15.47
CA SER A 57 15.61 4.19 -16.65
C SER A 57 14.15 4.09 -16.22
N LYS A 58 13.19 4.48 -17.06
CA LYS A 58 11.77 4.34 -16.72
C LYS A 58 11.39 2.85 -16.63
N SER A 59 10.69 2.48 -15.57
CA SER A 59 10.15 1.14 -15.41
C SER A 59 8.92 0.93 -16.29
N SER A 60 8.76 -0.26 -16.84
CA SER A 60 7.51 -0.72 -17.45
C SER A 60 6.65 -1.40 -16.38
N GLY A 61 5.48 -0.85 -16.05
CA GLY A 61 4.55 -1.44 -15.09
C GLY A 61 3.19 -0.74 -15.08
N GLY A 62 2.12 -1.48 -14.74
CA GLY A 62 0.74 -0.99 -14.82
C GLY A 62 0.50 0.29 -14.01
N LEU A 63 1.02 0.36 -12.78
CA LEU A 63 0.91 1.57 -11.94
C LEU A 63 1.68 2.76 -12.53
N VAL A 64 2.88 2.52 -13.06
CA VAL A 64 3.73 3.57 -13.67
C VAL A 64 3.05 4.15 -14.90
N THR A 65 2.49 3.30 -15.77
CA THR A 65 1.73 3.73 -16.94
C THR A 65 0.44 4.45 -16.58
N SER A 66 -0.24 4.05 -15.50
CA SER A 66 -1.49 4.68 -15.06
C SER A 66 -1.25 6.08 -14.47
N LEU A 67 -0.16 6.25 -13.72
CA LEU A 67 0.16 7.52 -13.06
C LEU A 67 1.00 8.48 -13.92
N SER A 68 1.57 8.04 -15.04
CA SER A 68 2.35 8.93 -15.91
C SER A 68 1.52 10.09 -16.45
N GLY A 69 0.25 9.88 -16.79
CA GLY A 69 -0.64 10.97 -17.23
C GLY A 69 -0.94 12.00 -16.14
N ILE A 70 -0.97 11.57 -14.87
CA ILE A 70 -1.17 12.46 -13.71
C ILE A 70 0.10 13.26 -13.43
N SER A 71 1.27 12.65 -13.61
CA SER A 71 2.56 13.34 -13.35
C SER A 71 2.75 14.57 -14.25
N GLU A 72 2.24 14.54 -15.48
CA GLU A 72 2.35 15.64 -16.43
C GLU A 72 1.44 16.84 -16.09
N SER A 73 0.35 16.60 -15.35
CA SER A 73 -0.69 17.61 -15.10
C SER A 73 -0.66 18.20 -13.69
N ILE A 74 -0.41 17.38 -12.67
CA ILE A 74 -0.49 17.79 -11.25
C ILE A 74 0.91 17.96 -10.64
N GLY A 75 1.89 17.15 -11.09
CA GLY A 75 3.20 17.05 -10.47
C GLY A 75 3.12 16.40 -9.08
N PHE A 76 3.94 15.38 -8.82
CA PHE A 76 3.98 14.71 -7.52
C PHE A 76 5.35 14.09 -7.26
N GLN A 77 5.67 13.87 -5.99
CA GLN A 77 6.87 13.14 -5.59
C GLN A 77 6.54 11.67 -5.39
N TRP A 78 7.38 10.78 -5.90
CA TRP A 78 7.16 9.33 -5.84
C TRP A 78 8.15 8.66 -4.88
N PHE A 79 7.62 8.00 -3.84
CA PHE A 79 8.36 7.26 -2.84
C PHE A 79 8.25 5.76 -3.10
N GLY A 80 9.38 5.04 -3.00
CA GLY A 80 9.39 3.59 -3.16
C GLY A 80 10.77 2.98 -3.08
N TRP A 81 10.82 1.64 -3.02
CA TRP A 81 12.07 0.89 -3.02
C TRP A 81 12.72 0.89 -4.41
N THR A 82 14.04 1.06 -4.42
CA THR A 82 14.90 1.09 -5.62
C THR A 82 15.00 -0.25 -6.33
N GLY A 83 14.68 -1.35 -5.63
CA GLY A 83 14.82 -2.71 -6.13
C GLY A 83 16.20 -3.34 -5.96
N LEU A 84 17.15 -2.61 -5.39
CA LEU A 84 18.50 -3.05 -5.13
C LEU A 84 18.91 -2.63 -3.71
N GLU A 85 19.81 -3.40 -3.12
CA GLU A 85 20.51 -2.99 -1.91
C GLU A 85 21.63 -2.00 -2.30
N ILE A 86 21.63 -0.84 -1.66
CA ILE A 86 22.58 0.26 -1.91
C ILE A 86 23.33 0.52 -0.61
N SER A 87 24.66 0.52 -0.67
CA SER A 87 25.50 0.76 0.50
C SER A 87 25.35 2.20 0.99
N GLU A 88 25.48 2.43 2.30
CA GLU A 88 25.20 3.72 2.94
C GLU A 88 26.03 4.89 2.35
N ASP A 89 27.26 4.61 1.92
CA ASP A 89 28.17 5.55 1.27
C ASP A 89 27.69 5.98 -0.13
N GLU A 90 26.94 5.12 -0.82
CA GLU A 90 26.40 5.36 -2.17
C GLU A 90 24.97 5.95 -2.15
N GLN A 91 24.26 5.84 -1.02
CA GLN A 91 22.86 6.28 -0.92
C GLN A 91 22.66 7.76 -1.25
N GLN A 92 23.59 8.64 -0.87
CA GLN A 92 23.50 10.07 -1.18
C GLN A 92 23.59 10.34 -2.69
N GLU A 93 24.40 9.56 -3.42
CA GLU A 93 24.51 9.69 -4.87
C GLU A 93 23.22 9.26 -5.55
N VAL A 94 22.67 8.10 -5.14
CA VAL A 94 21.41 7.57 -5.67
C VAL A 94 20.23 8.50 -5.38
N GLN A 95 20.15 9.07 -4.17
CA GLN A 95 19.14 10.08 -3.83
C GLN A 95 19.21 11.29 -4.77
N LYS A 96 20.41 11.82 -5.04
CA LYS A 96 20.59 12.97 -5.94
C LYS A 96 20.23 12.63 -7.39
N LEU A 97 20.51 11.40 -7.83
CA LEU A 97 20.15 10.93 -9.17
C LEU A 97 18.62 10.88 -9.35
N LEU A 98 17.92 10.29 -8.38
CA LEU A 98 16.47 10.06 -8.43
C LEU A 98 15.66 11.33 -8.15
N ALA A 99 16.17 12.24 -7.33
CA ALA A 99 15.54 13.53 -7.06
C ALA A 99 15.35 14.39 -8.33
N LYS A 100 16.16 14.17 -9.38
CA LYS A 100 15.98 14.86 -10.68
C LYS A 100 14.72 14.43 -11.43
N GLN A 101 14.07 13.35 -10.99
CA GLN A 101 12.87 12.77 -11.57
C GLN A 101 11.75 12.66 -10.54
N ASP A 102 11.78 13.54 -9.52
CA ASP A 102 10.80 13.60 -8.43
C ASP A 102 10.62 12.25 -7.68
N ALA A 103 11.64 11.40 -7.70
CA ALA A 103 11.64 10.10 -7.03
C ALA A 103 12.48 10.14 -5.75
N VAL A 104 11.91 9.65 -4.65
CA VAL A 104 12.56 9.53 -3.34
C VAL A 104 12.77 8.04 -3.02
N PRO A 105 14.02 7.56 -3.03
CA PRO A 105 14.30 6.16 -2.77
C PRO A 105 14.12 5.79 -1.30
N ILE A 106 13.58 4.60 -1.08
CA ILE A 106 13.57 3.92 0.21
C ILE A 106 14.55 2.77 0.13
N PHE A 107 15.59 2.82 0.96
CA PHE A 107 16.65 1.81 0.97
C PHE A 107 16.29 0.69 1.94
N LEU A 108 16.36 -0.53 1.44
CA LEU A 108 16.14 -1.75 2.19
C LEU A 108 17.34 -2.68 1.98
N ASN A 109 17.77 -3.36 3.03
CA ASN A 109 18.74 -4.44 2.88
C ASN A 109 18.08 -5.64 2.16
N LYS A 110 18.89 -6.51 1.55
CA LYS A 110 18.39 -7.59 0.70
C LYS A 110 17.50 -8.59 1.46
N GLU A 111 17.86 -8.91 2.70
CA GLU A 111 17.11 -9.89 3.52
C GLU A 111 15.72 -9.35 3.87
N LEU A 112 15.66 -8.11 4.38
CA LEU A 112 14.43 -7.44 4.75
C LEU A 112 13.51 -7.24 3.56
N ALA A 113 14.05 -6.79 2.42
CA ALA A 113 13.29 -6.65 1.18
C ALA A 113 12.74 -8.02 0.70
N ASN A 114 13.52 -9.09 0.82
CA ASN A 114 13.07 -10.43 0.45
C ASN A 114 11.95 -10.93 1.39
N ASN A 115 12.09 -10.75 2.70
CA ASN A 115 11.10 -11.22 3.67
C ASN A 115 9.78 -10.44 3.57
N HIS A 116 9.82 -9.12 3.34
CA HIS A 116 8.63 -8.30 3.08
C HIS A 116 7.99 -8.62 1.73
N TYR A 117 8.78 -8.62 0.64
CA TYR A 117 8.26 -8.76 -0.71
C TYR A 117 7.92 -10.22 -1.02
N ASN A 118 8.91 -11.12 -0.99
CA ASN A 118 8.71 -12.52 -1.34
C ASN A 118 8.01 -13.33 -0.25
N GLY A 119 8.32 -13.04 1.02
CA GLY A 119 7.72 -13.76 2.16
C GLY A 119 6.29 -13.32 2.44
N PHE A 120 6.05 -12.04 2.72
CA PHE A 120 4.71 -11.61 3.13
C PHE A 120 3.79 -11.26 1.94
N SER A 121 4.34 -10.60 0.91
CA SER A 121 3.54 -9.92 -0.12
C SER A 121 3.29 -10.76 -1.38
N SER A 122 4.27 -11.53 -1.86
CA SER A 122 4.51 -11.77 -3.30
C SER A 122 3.39 -12.30 -4.19
N GLU A 123 3.38 -11.73 -5.40
CA GLU A 123 2.62 -12.01 -6.61
C GLU A 123 3.24 -13.18 -7.40
N TYR A 124 2.43 -14.10 -7.92
CA TYR A 124 2.90 -15.07 -8.91
C TYR A 124 2.92 -14.42 -10.29
N PRO A 125 3.96 -14.62 -11.12
CA PRO A 125 3.79 -14.44 -12.55
C PRO A 125 2.68 -15.39 -12.99
N VAL A 126 1.53 -14.84 -13.39
CA VAL A 126 0.47 -15.62 -14.04
C VAL A 126 1.07 -16.26 -15.29
N ALA A 127 1.47 -17.54 -15.17
CA ALA A 127 1.64 -18.40 -16.32
C ALA A 127 0.29 -18.46 -17.02
N ASP A 128 0.27 -18.10 -18.31
CA ASP A 128 -0.83 -18.20 -19.28
C ASP A 128 -2.21 -18.52 -18.68
N VAL A 129 -3.11 -17.53 -18.71
CA VAL A 129 -4.54 -17.76 -18.50
C VAL A 129 -5.02 -18.77 -19.57
N ARG A 130 -5.05 -20.05 -19.21
CA ARG A 130 -5.78 -21.05 -19.98
C ARG A 130 -7.24 -20.97 -19.58
N CYS A 131 -8.05 -20.37 -20.44
CA CYS A 131 -9.50 -20.47 -20.36
C CYS A 131 -9.90 -21.94 -20.42
N VAL A 132 -10.46 -22.47 -19.32
CA VAL A 132 -11.13 -23.77 -19.31
C VAL A 132 -12.58 -23.52 -19.72
N ALA A 133 -12.97 -24.00 -20.90
CA ALA A 133 -14.37 -24.13 -21.25
C ALA A 133 -15.01 -25.18 -20.32
N VAL A 134 -16.01 -24.77 -19.54
CA VAL A 134 -16.71 -25.66 -18.63
C VAL A 134 -17.64 -26.58 -19.42
N ALA A 135 -17.23 -27.84 -19.59
CA ALA A 135 -18.12 -28.97 -19.87
C ALA A 135 -17.97 -29.99 -18.73
N PRO A 136 -19.03 -30.71 -18.35
CA PRO A 136 -19.06 -31.44 -17.10
C PRO A 136 -18.26 -32.75 -17.19
N GLU A 137 -17.44 -32.96 -16.16
CA GLU A 137 -16.81 -34.21 -15.71
C GLU A 137 -15.57 -34.72 -16.48
N ILE A 138 -14.39 -34.70 -15.83
CA ILE A 138 -13.34 -35.75 -15.76
C ILE A 138 -12.19 -35.28 -14.81
N PRO A 139 -11.48 -36.20 -14.11
CA PRO A 139 -10.74 -35.91 -12.87
C PRO A 139 -9.38 -35.23 -13.08
N ALA A 140 -8.96 -34.48 -12.06
CA ALA A 140 -7.71 -33.73 -12.02
C ALA A 140 -6.47 -34.63 -12.14
N ILE A 141 -5.70 -34.43 -13.21
CA ILE A 141 -4.30 -34.85 -13.31
C ILE A 141 -3.47 -33.61 -12.98
N ILE A 142 -2.86 -33.59 -11.79
CA ILE A 142 -1.86 -32.60 -11.42
C ILE A 142 -0.55 -33.03 -12.09
N ALA A 143 -0.16 -32.31 -13.14
CA ALA A 143 1.19 -32.40 -13.70
C ALA A 143 2.09 -31.40 -12.94
N GLY A 144 3.14 -31.92 -12.33
CA GLY A 144 4.20 -31.10 -11.72
C GLY A 144 5.19 -30.57 -12.76
N THR A 145 5.83 -29.46 -12.42
CA THR A 145 7.20 -29.12 -12.80
C THR A 145 7.85 -28.34 -11.66
N ASP A 146 8.96 -28.87 -11.15
CA ASP A 146 9.86 -28.24 -10.19
C ASP A 146 10.63 -27.07 -10.85
N GLU A 147 10.73 -25.94 -10.14
CA GLU A 147 11.93 -25.11 -9.87
C GLU A 147 11.45 -23.71 -9.42
N TYR A 148 11.57 -23.43 -8.10
CA TYR A 148 11.17 -22.19 -7.42
C TYR A 148 9.67 -21.82 -7.49
N SER A 149 8.80 -22.71 -7.06
CA SER A 149 7.46 -22.30 -6.59
C SER A 149 7.59 -21.61 -5.23
N ASN A 150 7.75 -20.29 -5.21
CA ASN A 150 7.59 -19.49 -3.99
C ASN A 150 6.11 -19.50 -3.57
N LEU A 151 5.64 -20.63 -3.04
CA LEU A 151 4.32 -20.82 -2.43
C LEU A 151 4.17 -20.15 -1.07
N ASP A 152 5.20 -19.41 -0.68
CA ASP A 152 5.43 -18.90 0.66
C ASP A 152 4.78 -17.53 0.91
N SER A 153 4.08 -16.93 -0.06
CA SER A 153 3.48 -15.60 0.13
C SER A 153 2.13 -15.63 0.88
N ILE A 154 1.89 -14.63 1.75
CA ILE A 154 0.70 -14.59 2.63
C ILE A 154 -0.44 -13.77 2.00
N LEU A 155 -0.18 -12.53 1.60
CA LEU A 155 -1.23 -11.60 1.16
C LEU A 155 -1.82 -11.95 -0.21
N TRP A 156 -0.98 -12.10 -1.23
CA TRP A 156 -1.46 -12.29 -2.60
C TRP A 156 -2.42 -13.47 -2.76
N PRO A 157 -2.14 -14.68 -2.22
CA PRO A 157 -3.05 -15.81 -2.43
C PRO A 157 -4.40 -15.60 -1.74
N VAL A 158 -4.42 -15.00 -0.54
CA VAL A 158 -5.71 -14.72 0.13
C VAL A 158 -6.51 -13.67 -0.64
N LEU A 159 -5.86 -12.60 -1.10
CA LEU A 159 -6.53 -11.54 -1.87
C LEU A 159 -7.12 -12.06 -3.20
N HIS A 160 -6.57 -13.16 -3.74
CA HIS A 160 -7.03 -13.81 -4.97
C HIS A 160 -7.87 -15.08 -4.74
N TYR A 161 -8.51 -15.23 -3.57
CA TYR A 161 -9.39 -16.36 -3.25
C TYR A 161 -8.70 -17.73 -3.31
N GLN A 162 -7.40 -17.78 -2.97
CA GLN A 162 -6.63 -19.01 -2.82
C GLN A 162 -6.20 -19.24 -1.35
N PRO A 163 -7.14 -19.36 -0.39
CA PRO A 163 -6.80 -19.72 0.98
C PRO A 163 -6.36 -21.19 1.07
N GLY A 164 -5.44 -21.50 1.99
CA GLY A 164 -4.97 -22.86 2.26
C GLY A 164 -3.57 -23.19 1.74
N THR A 165 -2.92 -22.32 0.96
CA THR A 165 -1.53 -22.47 0.52
C THR A 165 -0.53 -21.71 1.39
N GLN A 166 -1.01 -20.93 2.37
CA GLN A 166 -0.17 -20.01 3.13
C GLN A 166 0.61 -20.73 4.22
N HIS A 167 1.93 -20.54 4.24
CA HIS A 167 2.74 -20.74 5.44
C HIS A 167 2.85 -19.38 6.16
N PHE A 168 2.30 -19.26 7.37
CA PHE A 168 2.53 -18.04 8.15
C PHE A 168 3.87 -18.15 8.87
N ASP A 169 4.79 -17.24 8.56
CA ASP A 169 6.06 -17.10 9.26
C ASP A 169 6.11 -15.73 9.94
N GLU A 170 6.30 -15.73 11.26
CA GLU A 170 6.40 -14.51 12.09
C GLU A 170 7.51 -13.59 11.57
N LYS A 171 8.62 -14.14 11.06
CA LYS A 171 9.73 -13.34 10.51
C LYS A 171 9.31 -12.50 9.30
N TRP A 172 8.35 -12.99 8.50
CA TRP A 172 7.84 -12.26 7.34
C TRP A 172 6.88 -11.16 7.75
N TRP A 173 6.10 -11.40 8.81
CA TRP A 173 5.27 -10.37 9.40
C TRP A 173 6.11 -9.26 10.04
N ASP A 174 7.14 -9.61 10.81
CA ASP A 174 8.07 -8.65 11.40
C ASP A 174 8.74 -7.79 10.32
N ALA A 175 9.24 -8.43 9.26
CA ALA A 175 9.79 -7.72 8.11
C ALA A 175 8.75 -6.81 7.44
N TYR A 176 7.48 -7.25 7.37
CA TYR A 176 6.42 -6.44 6.78
C TYR A 176 6.13 -5.17 7.60
N GLN A 177 6.09 -5.31 8.91
CA GLN A 177 5.93 -4.19 9.84
C GLN A 177 7.15 -3.25 9.77
N GLU A 178 8.37 -3.79 9.77
CA GLU A 178 9.61 -3.01 9.72
C GLU A 178 9.71 -2.21 8.42
N VAL A 179 9.44 -2.82 7.26
CA VAL A 179 9.44 -2.09 5.98
C VAL A 179 8.40 -0.97 5.98
N ASN A 180 7.18 -1.22 6.48
CA ASN A 180 6.16 -0.18 6.58
C ASN A 180 6.59 0.97 7.52
N GLN A 181 7.35 0.68 8.59
CA GLN A 181 7.93 1.72 9.47
C GLN A 181 9.02 2.53 8.77
N ILE A 182 9.91 1.88 8.00
CA ILE A 182 10.94 2.56 7.21
C ILE A 182 10.29 3.50 6.19
N PHE A 183 9.27 3.02 5.46
CA PHE A 183 8.46 3.83 4.56
C PHE A 183 7.85 5.04 5.28
N ALA A 184 7.21 4.80 6.44
CA ALA A 184 6.56 5.85 7.20
C ALA A 184 7.55 6.93 7.64
N LYS A 185 8.76 6.56 8.10
CA LYS A 185 9.79 7.51 8.51
C LYS A 185 10.16 8.46 7.36
N VAL A 186 10.53 7.89 6.20
CA VAL A 186 10.98 8.67 5.04
C VAL A 186 9.86 9.57 4.51
N VAL A 187 8.63 9.03 4.39
CA VAL A 187 7.47 9.79 3.90
C VAL A 187 7.09 10.88 4.90
N ALA A 188 7.07 10.58 6.20
CA ALA A 188 6.70 11.55 7.22
C ALA A 188 7.68 12.73 7.29
N GLU A 189 8.99 12.46 7.17
CA GLU A 189 10.03 13.50 7.10
C GLU A 189 9.82 14.44 5.90
N ALA A 190 9.41 13.92 4.75
CA ALA A 190 9.21 14.72 3.53
C ALA A 190 7.86 15.45 3.45
N THR A 191 6.84 14.99 4.18
CA THR A 191 5.47 15.53 4.12
C THR A 191 5.36 16.85 4.89
N SER A 192 4.78 17.91 4.31
CA SER A 192 4.43 19.14 5.05
C SER A 192 2.98 19.12 5.53
N ASP A 193 2.64 19.95 6.53
CA ASP A 193 1.24 20.04 6.96
C ASP A 193 0.35 20.57 5.81
N GLY A 194 -0.77 19.88 5.57
CA GLY A 194 -1.68 20.18 4.44
C GLY A 194 -1.34 19.48 3.13
N ASP A 195 -0.23 18.72 3.04
CA ASP A 195 0.07 17.87 1.89
C ASP A 195 -0.89 16.66 1.80
N LEU A 196 -0.89 16.00 0.64
CA LEU A 196 -1.66 14.79 0.37
C LEU A 196 -0.70 13.63 0.15
N VAL A 197 -0.90 12.53 0.89
CA VAL A 197 -0.18 11.27 0.72
C VAL A 197 -1.12 10.25 0.11
N TRP A 198 -0.72 9.62 -0.98
CA TRP A 198 -1.47 8.57 -1.66
C TRP A 198 -0.68 7.27 -1.65
N VAL A 199 -1.10 6.35 -0.79
CA VAL A 199 -0.50 5.03 -0.60
C VAL A 199 -1.13 4.04 -1.57
N HIS A 200 -0.28 3.24 -2.21
CA HIS A 200 -0.71 2.24 -3.17
C HIS A 200 -0.34 0.82 -2.73
N ASP A 201 -1.36 -0.04 -2.87
CA ASP A 201 -1.28 -1.48 -2.94
C ASP A 201 -1.08 -2.24 -1.62
N TYR A 202 -1.30 -3.56 -1.70
CA TYR A 202 -1.29 -4.47 -0.54
C TYR A 202 0.06 -4.55 0.20
N HIS A 203 1.15 -4.11 -0.41
CA HIS A 203 2.49 -4.06 0.19
C HIS A 203 2.60 -3.09 1.38
N LEU A 204 1.68 -2.11 1.47
CA LEU A 204 1.77 -0.96 2.37
C LEU A 204 0.47 -0.74 3.16
N MET A 205 -0.26 -1.81 3.51
CA MET A 205 -1.55 -1.71 4.21
C MET A 205 -1.43 -1.16 5.63
N LEU A 206 -0.27 -1.28 6.29
CA LEU A 206 -0.04 -0.69 7.61
C LEU A 206 0.37 0.79 7.55
N LEU A 207 0.82 1.25 6.38
CA LEU A 207 1.44 2.56 6.23
C LEU A 207 0.51 3.73 6.61
N PRO A 208 -0.79 3.76 6.24
CA PRO A 208 -1.65 4.88 6.61
C PRO A 208 -1.74 5.09 8.12
N GLY A 209 -1.96 4.02 8.89
CA GLY A 209 -2.01 4.11 10.35
C GLY A 209 -0.68 4.48 11.01
N ILE A 210 0.44 4.00 10.50
CA ILE A 210 1.77 4.43 10.99
C ILE A 210 1.99 5.92 10.70
N LEU A 211 1.67 6.38 9.48
CA LEU A 211 1.80 7.78 9.08
C LEU A 211 0.93 8.70 9.94
N ARG A 212 -0.31 8.33 10.25
CA ARG A 212 -1.16 9.11 11.17
C ARG A 212 -0.48 9.37 12.50
N ARG A 213 0.09 8.33 13.11
CA ARG A 213 0.82 8.47 14.37
C ARG A 213 2.04 9.36 14.23
N GLU A 214 2.81 9.23 13.16
CA GLU A 214 3.98 10.07 12.90
C GLU A 214 3.61 11.54 12.65
N PHE A 215 2.54 11.81 11.90
CA PHE A 215 2.05 13.17 11.67
C PHE A 215 1.60 13.85 12.96
N VAL A 216 0.87 13.14 13.82
CA VAL A 216 0.48 13.66 15.14
C VAL A 216 1.70 13.99 15.98
N LYS A 217 2.72 13.11 16.02
CA LYS A 217 3.98 13.37 16.74
C LYS A 217 4.72 14.62 16.22
N GLN A 218 4.61 14.88 14.92
CA GLN A 218 5.27 16.01 14.26
C GLN A 218 4.40 17.27 14.21
N GLY A 219 3.21 17.29 14.81
CA GLY A 219 2.30 18.43 14.81
C GLY A 219 1.63 18.72 13.46
N LYS A 220 1.58 17.73 12.57
CA LYS A 220 0.93 17.80 11.25
C LYS A 220 -0.49 17.26 11.36
N HIS A 221 -1.50 18.11 11.28
CA HIS A 221 -2.90 17.76 11.53
C HIS A 221 -3.80 17.86 10.29
N SER A 222 -3.30 18.52 9.24
CA SER A 222 -4.04 18.84 8.02
C SER A 222 -3.68 17.92 6.86
N VAL A 223 -2.77 16.96 7.05
CA VAL A 223 -2.36 16.01 6.01
C VAL A 223 -3.50 15.07 5.65
N LYS A 224 -3.72 14.87 4.35
CA LYS A 224 -4.69 13.89 3.84
C LYS A 224 -4.01 12.62 3.39
N ILE A 225 -4.59 11.46 3.73
CA ILE A 225 -4.07 10.16 3.35
C ILE A 225 -5.12 9.42 2.51
N GLY A 226 -4.79 9.09 1.28
CA GLY A 226 -5.55 8.18 0.43
C GLY A 226 -4.86 6.81 0.36
N PHE A 227 -5.64 5.75 0.24
CA PHE A 227 -5.16 4.39 -0.04
C PHE A 227 -5.86 3.84 -1.28
N SER A 228 -5.14 3.13 -2.16
CA SER A 228 -5.74 2.41 -3.28
C SER A 228 -5.20 0.99 -3.39
N LEU A 229 -6.10 0.01 -3.39
CA LEU A 229 -5.77 -1.39 -3.60
C LEU A 229 -5.91 -1.74 -5.08
N HIS A 230 -4.87 -2.34 -5.67
CA HIS A 230 -4.87 -2.72 -7.09
C HIS A 230 -5.22 -4.19 -7.33
N THR A 231 -5.25 -4.99 -6.28
CA THR A 231 -5.74 -6.37 -6.31
C THR A 231 -7.24 -6.43 -5.97
N PRO A 232 -7.91 -7.56 -6.21
CA PRO A 232 -9.21 -7.80 -5.61
C PRO A 232 -9.16 -7.71 -4.08
N PHE A 233 -10.27 -7.32 -3.48
CA PHE A 233 -10.47 -7.49 -2.05
C PHE A 233 -11.47 -8.64 -1.83
N PRO A 234 -11.08 -9.72 -1.14
CA PRO A 234 -11.89 -10.92 -1.05
C PRO A 234 -13.04 -10.74 -0.05
N ALA A 235 -14.09 -11.55 -0.18
CA ALA A 235 -15.17 -11.60 0.81
C ALA A 235 -14.63 -11.86 2.23
N ALA A 236 -15.30 -11.30 3.24
CA ALA A 236 -14.86 -11.34 4.63
C ALA A 236 -14.54 -12.76 5.15
N GLU A 237 -15.30 -13.77 4.72
CA GLU A 237 -15.06 -15.18 5.08
C GLU A 237 -13.69 -15.69 4.64
N VAL A 238 -13.24 -15.27 3.45
CA VAL A 238 -11.91 -15.60 2.92
C VAL A 238 -10.85 -14.74 3.58
N TYR A 239 -11.10 -13.43 3.76
CA TYR A 239 -10.14 -12.51 4.39
C TYR A 239 -9.78 -12.92 5.82
N ARG A 240 -10.74 -13.48 6.59
CA ARG A 240 -10.50 -13.98 7.96
C ARG A 240 -9.44 -15.07 8.04
N ALA A 241 -9.07 -15.73 6.93
CA ALA A 241 -7.99 -16.70 6.91
C ALA A 241 -6.61 -16.07 7.18
N LEU A 242 -6.44 -14.75 6.99
CA LEU A 242 -5.20 -14.04 7.33
C LEU A 242 -5.03 -13.95 8.85
N PRO A 243 -3.91 -14.44 9.43
CA PRO A 243 -3.65 -14.30 10.86
C PRO A 243 -3.56 -12.84 11.34
N THR A 244 -3.14 -11.93 10.46
CA THR A 244 -2.92 -10.50 10.71
C THR A 244 -4.04 -9.61 10.15
N ASN A 245 -5.23 -10.19 10.01
CA ASN A 245 -6.40 -9.53 9.41
C ASN A 245 -6.81 -8.23 10.15
N HIS A 246 -6.70 -8.19 11.48
CA HIS A 246 -7.06 -7.02 12.28
C HIS A 246 -6.13 -5.86 11.97
N GLU A 247 -4.82 -6.08 12.09
CA GLU A 247 -3.79 -5.04 11.95
C GLU A 247 -3.79 -4.42 10.55
N LEU A 248 -3.98 -5.26 9.52
CA LEU A 248 -4.03 -4.81 8.14
C LEU A 248 -5.28 -3.95 7.85
N LEU A 249 -6.44 -4.32 8.37
CA LEU A 249 -7.66 -3.53 8.21
C LEU A 249 -7.56 -2.20 8.98
N GLU A 250 -7.10 -2.24 10.22
CA GLU A 250 -6.89 -1.03 11.04
C GLU A 250 -5.90 -0.08 10.36
N GLY A 251 -4.80 -0.62 9.82
CA GLY A 251 -3.80 0.14 9.10
C GLY A 251 -4.39 0.93 7.92
N VAL A 252 -5.27 0.30 7.13
CA VAL A 252 -5.91 0.95 5.97
C VAL A 252 -7.01 1.93 6.41
N LEU A 253 -7.77 1.62 7.46
CA LEU A 253 -8.87 2.44 7.97
C LEU A 253 -8.45 3.83 8.49
N ASP A 254 -7.17 4.03 8.79
CA ASP A 254 -6.61 5.34 9.15
C ASP A 254 -6.46 6.32 7.95
N SER A 255 -6.88 5.90 6.76
CA SER A 255 -6.96 6.74 5.55
C SER A 255 -8.19 7.66 5.57
N ASP A 256 -8.10 8.85 4.96
CA ASP A 256 -9.29 9.70 4.68
C ASP A 256 -10.11 9.15 3.50
N LEU A 257 -9.47 8.44 2.57
CA LEU A 257 -10.10 7.88 1.38
C LEU A 257 -9.48 6.52 1.05
N ILE A 258 -10.31 5.53 0.76
CA ILE A 258 -9.89 4.19 0.36
C ILE A 258 -10.56 3.88 -0.98
N GLY A 259 -9.75 3.50 -1.97
CA GLY A 259 -10.20 3.22 -3.34
C GLY A 259 -9.95 1.77 -3.75
N PHE A 260 -10.89 1.22 -4.51
CA PHE A 260 -10.83 -0.11 -5.11
C PHE A 260 -11.21 -0.02 -6.60
N HIS A 261 -10.89 -1.06 -7.37
CA HIS A 261 -11.25 -1.10 -8.80
C HIS A 261 -12.74 -1.29 -9.07
N THR A 262 -13.50 -1.92 -8.15
CA THR A 262 -14.93 -2.20 -8.31
C THR A 262 -15.70 -1.92 -7.02
N ASP A 263 -16.99 -1.66 -7.15
CA ASP A 263 -17.90 -1.48 -6.01
C ASP A 263 -18.02 -2.77 -5.17
N ASP A 264 -17.90 -3.95 -5.80
CA ASP A 264 -17.91 -5.24 -5.12
C ASP A 264 -16.74 -5.37 -4.14
N TYR A 265 -15.52 -4.99 -4.55
CA TYR A 265 -14.34 -5.04 -3.68
C TYR A 265 -14.45 -4.06 -2.51
N ALA A 266 -15.01 -2.87 -2.76
CA ALA A 266 -15.32 -1.91 -1.70
C ALA A 266 -16.36 -2.44 -0.72
N GLY A 267 -17.40 -3.13 -1.21
CA GLY A 267 -18.40 -3.81 -0.39
C GLY A 267 -17.79 -4.92 0.47
N HIS A 268 -16.96 -5.77 -0.11
CA HIS A 268 -16.24 -6.82 0.61
C HIS A 268 -15.30 -6.27 1.69
N PHE A 269 -14.62 -5.16 1.43
CA PHE A 269 -13.81 -4.47 2.44
C PHE A 269 -14.67 -3.95 3.60
N ALA A 270 -15.78 -3.28 3.29
CA ALA A 270 -16.68 -2.76 4.30
C ALA A 270 -17.29 -3.87 5.18
N ASP A 271 -17.65 -5.00 4.57
CA ASP A 271 -18.11 -6.20 5.27
C ASP A 271 -17.01 -6.79 6.16
N ALA A 272 -15.77 -6.88 5.66
CA ALA A 272 -14.64 -7.34 6.45
C ALA A 272 -14.41 -6.44 7.67
N CYS A 273 -14.38 -5.12 7.51
CA CYS A 273 -14.29 -4.18 8.63
C CYS A 273 -15.44 -4.37 9.64
N SER A 274 -16.68 -4.55 9.17
CA SER A 274 -17.83 -4.73 10.06
C SER A 274 -17.82 -6.05 10.81
N GLN A 275 -17.35 -7.13 10.18
CA GLN A 275 -17.43 -8.47 10.76
C GLN A 275 -16.20 -8.82 11.60
N ILE A 276 -15.05 -8.21 11.30
CA ILE A 276 -13.76 -8.51 11.94
C ILE A 276 -13.44 -7.46 13.01
N LEU A 277 -13.55 -6.18 12.67
CA LEU A 277 -13.25 -5.07 13.61
C LEU A 277 -14.47 -4.58 14.38
N TYR A 278 -15.67 -5.10 14.07
CA TYR A 278 -16.94 -4.67 14.67
C TYR A 278 -17.22 -3.16 14.51
N VAL A 279 -16.71 -2.56 13.43
CA VAL A 279 -16.95 -1.15 13.08
C VAL A 279 -18.23 -1.05 12.25
N PRO A 280 -19.16 -0.12 12.54
CA PRO A 280 -20.38 0.02 11.75
C PRO A 280 -20.08 0.36 10.28
N SER A 281 -20.58 -0.45 9.34
CA SER A 281 -20.54 -0.13 7.91
C SER A 281 -21.76 0.69 7.48
N ILE A 282 -21.50 1.78 6.76
CA ILE A 282 -22.53 2.56 6.04
C ILE A 282 -22.55 2.25 4.54
N TYR A 283 -21.63 1.39 4.07
CA TYR A 283 -21.57 0.95 2.70
C TYR A 283 -22.72 -0.05 2.47
N ARG A 284 -23.61 0.25 1.52
CA ARG A 284 -24.81 -0.53 1.19
C ARG A 284 -24.91 -0.70 -0.31
#